data_AF-A0A2G9Z9D6-F1
#
_entry.id   AF-A0A2G9Z9D6-F1
#
_cell.length_a   1.000
_cell.length_b   1.000
_cell.length_c   1.000
_cell.angle_alpha   90.00
_cell.angle_beta   90.00
_cell.angle_gamma   90.00
#
_symmetry.space_group_name_H-M   'P 1'
#
loop_
_entity.id
_entity.type
_entity.pdbx_description
1 polymer ?
#
loop_
_entity_poly.entity_id
_entity_poly.type
_entity_poly.pdbx_seq_one_letter_code
_entity_poly.pdbx_strand_id
1 'polypeptide(L)'
;MIGVSDKREPLGLLRDYQSLQHPSNDGFENHFTQVFNAMIGPEFRHLVKLWFHQLGPHDICIVQVMPSAWPVYLRIDNGEHFFVRTGNITTALKLSEVESYRRSHWPGRGAQNA
;
A
#
# COMPACT_ATOMS: atom_id res chain seq x y z
N MET A 1 -0.48 -5.75 7.64
CA MET A 1 0.71 -6.21 8.40
C MET A 1 1.47 -7.19 7.53
N ILE A 2 2.79 -7.16 7.59
CA ILE A 2 3.70 -8.07 6.89
C ILE A 2 4.45 -8.89 7.95
N GLY A 3 4.71 -10.16 7.67
CA GLY A 3 5.35 -11.08 8.62
C GLY A 3 4.39 -11.72 9.62
N VAL A 4 3.09 -11.80 9.32
CA VAL A 4 2.06 -12.41 10.18
C VAL A 4 1.17 -13.35 9.36
N SER A 5 0.82 -14.50 9.94
CA SER A 5 -0.07 -15.49 9.32
C SER A 5 -1.55 -15.13 9.46
N ASP A 6 -2.42 -15.77 8.68
CA ASP A 6 -3.89 -15.61 8.82
C ASP A 6 -4.42 -16.05 10.19
N LYS A 7 -3.66 -16.89 10.91
CA LYS A 7 -3.94 -17.30 12.29
C LYS A 7 -3.44 -16.31 13.35
N ARG A 8 -2.92 -15.15 12.91
CA ARG A 8 -2.34 -14.08 13.76
C ARG A 8 -1.04 -14.50 14.46
N GLU A 9 -0.31 -15.45 13.89
CA GLU A 9 0.99 -15.88 14.41
C GLU A 9 2.11 -15.08 13.74
N PRO A 10 3.13 -14.61 14.48
CA PRO A 10 4.27 -13.92 13.88
C PRO A 10 5.13 -14.92 13.09
N LEU A 11 5.28 -14.68 11.78
CA LEU A 11 6.17 -15.42 10.90
C LEU A 11 7.57 -14.77 10.83
N GLY A 12 7.63 -13.47 11.08
CA GLY A 12 8.86 -12.67 11.00
C GLY A 12 9.20 -12.20 9.59
N LEU A 13 10.22 -11.34 9.50
CA LEU A 13 10.73 -10.74 8.25
C LEU A 13 12.18 -11.13 7.94
N LEU A 14 12.75 -12.11 8.66
CA LEU A 14 14.17 -12.47 8.54
C LEU A 14 14.54 -12.87 7.10
N ARG A 15 13.68 -13.65 6.44
CA ARG A 15 13.91 -14.10 5.05
C ARG A 15 13.83 -12.92 4.08
N ASP A 16 12.90 -12.00 4.30
CA ASP A 16 12.76 -10.78 3.52
C ASP A 16 14.02 -9.91 3.64
N TYR A 17 14.55 -9.73 4.86
CA TYR A 17 15.79 -8.99 5.08
C TYR A 17 16.97 -9.64 4.37
N GLN A 18 17.13 -10.96 4.48
CA GLN A 18 18.22 -11.72 3.83
C GLN A 18 18.20 -11.65 2.29
N SER A 19 17.05 -11.32 1.69
CA SER A 19 16.93 -11.13 0.24
C SER A 19 17.45 -9.78 -0.26
N LEU A 20 17.77 -8.85 0.64
CA LEU A 20 18.19 -7.48 0.34
C LEU A 20 19.71 -7.34 0.45
N GLN A 21 20.26 -6.35 -0.26
CA GLN A 21 21.69 -6.00 -0.13
C GLN A 21 22.05 -5.53 1.29
N HIS A 22 21.12 -4.84 1.95
CA HIS A 22 21.23 -4.44 3.35
C HIS A 22 20.20 -5.21 4.17
N PRO A 23 20.60 -6.30 4.87
CA PRO A 23 19.66 -7.19 5.55
C PRO A 23 19.20 -6.62 6.89
N SER A 24 18.40 -5.56 6.84
CA SER A 24 17.82 -4.88 8.00
C SER A 24 16.43 -4.32 7.70
N ASN A 25 15.74 -3.86 8.76
CA ASN A 25 14.51 -3.09 8.66
C ASN A 25 14.66 -1.81 7.81
N ASP A 26 15.78 -1.08 7.98
CA ASP A 26 16.10 0.10 7.18
C ASP A 26 16.29 -0.26 5.70
N GLY A 27 16.98 -1.36 5.42
CA GLY A 27 17.13 -1.89 4.06
C GLY A 27 15.78 -2.24 3.44
N PHE A 28 14.88 -2.85 4.22
CA PHE A 28 13.52 -3.15 3.81
C PHE A 28 12.71 -1.89 3.50
N GLU A 29 12.75 -0.87 4.35
CA GLU A 29 12.01 0.38 4.11
C GLU A 29 12.52 1.13 2.87
N ASN A 30 13.84 1.12 2.64
CA ASN A 30 14.44 1.68 1.43
C ASN A 30 13.96 0.92 0.18
N HIS A 31 14.02 -0.41 0.20
CA HIS A 31 13.56 -1.22 -0.92
C HIS A 31 12.05 -1.05 -1.18
N PHE A 32 11.23 -1.07 -0.12
CA PHE A 32 9.80 -0.78 -0.21
C PHE A 32 9.55 0.58 -0.88
N THR A 33 10.30 1.61 -0.49
CA THR A 33 10.15 2.96 -1.05
C THR A 33 10.52 3.00 -2.53
N GLN A 34 11.58 2.29 -2.95
CA GLN A 34 11.94 2.18 -4.37
C GLN A 34 10.83 1.51 -5.19
N VAL A 35 10.34 0.36 -4.71
CA VAL A 35 9.27 -0.41 -5.35
C VAL A 35 7.96 0.38 -5.39
N PHE A 36 7.61 1.06 -4.29
CA PHE A 36 6.44 1.94 -4.22
C PHE A 36 6.53 3.10 -5.21
N ASN A 37 7.68 3.77 -5.28
CA ASN A 37 7.86 4.90 -6.19
C ASN A 37 7.77 4.46 -7.66
N ALA A 38 8.28 3.27 -7.99
CA ALA A 38 8.21 2.72 -9.34
C ALA A 38 6.77 2.33 -9.74
N MET A 39 6.03 1.69 -8.84
CA MET A 39 4.71 1.12 -9.18
C MET A 39 3.53 2.04 -8.89
N ILE A 40 3.63 2.97 -7.94
CA ILE A 40 2.50 3.83 -7.54
C ILE A 40 2.83 5.30 -7.80
N GLY A 41 4.04 5.72 -7.45
CA GLY A 41 4.51 7.09 -7.63
C GLY A 41 4.95 7.74 -6.30
N PRO A 42 6.08 8.47 -6.30
CA PRO A 42 6.63 9.08 -5.09
C PRO A 42 5.68 10.10 -4.44
N GLU A 43 4.79 10.72 -5.20
CA GLU A 43 3.80 11.68 -4.72
C GLU A 43 2.86 11.10 -3.66
N PHE A 44 2.65 9.78 -3.64
CA PHE A 44 1.77 9.09 -2.68
C PHE A 44 2.50 8.49 -1.47
N ARG A 45 3.84 8.46 -1.47
CA ARG A 45 4.63 7.74 -0.45
C ARG A 45 4.39 8.26 0.96
N HIS A 46 4.06 9.55 1.09
CA HIS A 46 3.75 10.22 2.37
C HIS A 46 2.45 9.70 3.03
N LEU A 47 1.56 9.05 2.27
CA LEU A 47 0.33 8.45 2.77
C LEU A 47 0.56 7.07 3.41
N VAL A 48 1.74 6.47 3.19
CA VAL A 48 2.06 5.14 3.71
C VAL A 48 3.13 5.26 4.79
N LYS A 49 2.89 4.68 5.96
CA LYS A 49 3.87 4.63 7.06
C LYS A 49 4.17 3.17 7.39
N LEU A 50 5.45 2.87 7.57
CA LEU A 50 5.93 1.56 8.00
C LEU A 50 6.41 1.67 9.43
N TRP A 51 5.92 0.80 10.31
CA TRP A 51 6.44 0.64 11.67
C TRP A 51 6.88 -0.80 11.88
N PHE A 52 8.13 -0.97 12.28
CA PHE A 52 8.67 -2.28 12.63
C PHE A 52 8.49 -2.55 14.12
N HIS A 53 8.08 -3.77 14.45
CA HIS A 53 7.87 -4.19 15.82
C HIS A 53 8.48 -5.57 16.05
N GLN A 54 9.20 -5.72 17.14
CA GLN A 54 9.77 -6.99 17.55
C GLN A 54 8.79 -7.72 18.47
N LEU A 55 8.44 -8.95 18.11
CA LEU A 55 7.59 -9.85 18.89
C LEU A 55 8.36 -11.15 19.15
N GLY A 56 9.05 -11.20 20.29
CA GLY A 56 9.97 -12.30 20.61
C GLY A 56 11.14 -12.32 19.62
N PRO A 57 11.39 -13.43 18.91
CA PRO A 57 12.47 -13.51 17.92
C PRO A 57 12.10 -12.96 16.53
N HIS A 58 10.86 -12.54 16.33
CA HIS A 58 10.33 -12.17 15.02
C HIS A 58 10.12 -10.66 14.91
N ASP A 59 10.63 -10.05 13.84
CA ASP A 59 10.26 -8.69 13.45
C ASP A 59 9.06 -8.74 12.51
N ILE A 60 8.06 -7.90 12.78
CA ILE A 60 6.88 -7.70 11.92
C ILE A 60 6.82 -6.25 11.46
N CYS A 61 6.12 -6.01 10.34
CA CYS A 61 5.92 -4.65 9.82
C CYS A 61 4.44 -4.29 9.76
N ILE A 62 4.09 -3.19 10.41
CA ILE A 62 2.78 -2.55 10.33
C ILE A 62 2.84 -1.53 9.20
N VAL A 63 1.98 -1.73 8.20
CA VAL A 63 1.78 -0.78 7.09
C VAL A 63 0.50 -0.02 7.38
N GLN A 64 0.63 1.26 7.69
CA GLN A 64 -0.50 2.17 7.83
C GLN A 64 -0.66 2.96 6.54
N VAL A 65 -1.86 2.96 5.97
CA VAL A 65 -2.16 3.68 4.72
C VAL A 65 -3.27 4.69 4.98
N MET A 66 -2.98 5.96 4.70
CA MET A 66 -3.94 7.05 4.76
C MET A 66 -4.69 7.17 3.43
N PRO A 67 -5.96 7.60 3.44
CA PRO A 67 -6.70 7.86 2.21
C PRO A 67 -6.02 8.94 1.36
N SER A 68 -5.93 8.71 0.05
CA SER A 68 -5.54 9.75 -0.91
C SER A 68 -6.71 10.71 -1.16
N ALA A 69 -6.42 11.94 -1.60
CA ALA A 69 -7.42 12.93 -2.00
C ALA A 69 -7.85 12.78 -3.48
N TRP A 70 -7.18 11.93 -4.25
CA TRP A 70 -7.48 11.63 -5.65
C TRP A 70 -7.12 10.18 -6.01
N PRO A 71 -7.62 9.65 -7.15
CA PRO A 71 -7.31 8.29 -7.61
C PRO A 71 -5.82 7.98 -7.64
N VAL A 72 -5.47 6.76 -7.21
CA VAL A 72 -4.11 6.21 -7.22
C VAL A 72 -4.12 4.94 -8.07
N TYR A 73 -3.22 4.87 -9.04
CA TYR A 73 -3.13 3.74 -9.96
C TYR A 73 -1.87 2.92 -9.68
N LEU A 74 -1.99 1.60 -9.79
CA LEU A 74 -0.86 0.69 -9.80
C LEU A 74 -0.34 0.54 -11.24
N ARG A 75 0.96 0.74 -11.42
CA ARG A 75 1.68 0.59 -12.69
C ARG A 75 2.44 -0.74 -12.68
N ILE A 76 1.97 -1.69 -13.47
CA ILE A 76 2.59 -3.00 -13.67
C ILE A 76 2.33 -3.44 -15.12
N ASP A 77 3.23 -4.25 -15.71
CA ASP A 77 3.09 -4.80 -17.06
C ASP A 77 2.77 -3.76 -18.16
N ASN A 78 3.34 -2.55 -18.05
CA ASN A 78 3.07 -1.38 -18.90
C ASN A 78 1.60 -0.91 -18.92
N GLY A 79 0.80 -1.30 -17.93
CA GLY A 79 -0.58 -0.86 -17.74
C GLY A 79 -0.78 -0.04 -16.47
N GLU A 80 -1.87 0.72 -16.42
CA GLU A 80 -2.39 1.34 -15.21
C GLU A 80 -3.63 0.59 -14.74
N HIS A 81 -3.62 0.19 -13.46
CA HIS A 81 -4.66 -0.62 -12.86
C HIS A 81 -5.21 0.09 -11.63
N PHE A 82 -6.53 0.08 -11.49
CA PHE A 82 -7.21 0.67 -10.33
C PHE A 82 -7.84 -0.44 -9.49
N PHE A 83 -7.44 -0.52 -8.23
CA PHE A 83 -7.94 -1.51 -7.29
C PHE A 83 -8.65 -0.86 -6.12
N VAL A 84 -9.75 -1.47 -5.69
CA VAL A 84 -10.45 -1.10 -4.46
C VAL A 84 -10.49 -2.29 -3.53
N ARG A 85 -10.39 -2.05 -2.22
CA ARG A 85 -10.53 -3.08 -1.20
C ARG A 85 -11.83 -2.89 -0.45
N THR A 86 -12.67 -3.92 -0.45
CA THR A 86 -13.94 -3.96 0.29
C THR A 86 -13.91 -5.17 1.22
N GLY A 87 -13.78 -4.92 2.52
CA GLY A 87 -13.56 -5.98 3.51
C GLY A 87 -12.21 -6.68 3.30
N ASN A 88 -12.23 -8.00 3.10
CA ASN A 88 -11.02 -8.80 2.83
C ASN A 88 -10.75 -9.02 1.33
N ILE A 89 -11.60 -8.49 0.43
CA ILE A 89 -11.49 -8.69 -1.01
C ILE A 89 -10.89 -7.44 -1.66
N THR A 90 -9.97 -7.66 -2.59
CA THR A 90 -9.45 -6.62 -3.50
C THR A 90 -10.03 -6.87 -4.89
N THR A 91 -10.62 -5.83 -5.50
CA THR A 91 -11.27 -5.89 -6.82
C THR A 91 -10.61 -4.91 -7.77
N ALA A 92 -10.23 -5.39 -8.96
CA ALA A 92 -9.81 -4.53 -10.07
C ALA A 92 -11.03 -3.90 -10.74
N LEU A 93 -11.05 -2.58 -10.86
CA LEU A 93 -12.13 -1.86 -11.52
C LEU A 93 -11.79 -1.58 -12.99
N LYS A 94 -12.77 -1.73 -13.86
CA LYS A 94 -12.72 -1.25 -15.25
C LYS A 94 -12.84 0.28 -15.28
N LEU A 95 -12.39 0.91 -16.36
CA LEU A 95 -12.44 2.36 -16.53
C LEU A 95 -13.83 2.96 -16.25
N SER A 96 -14.91 2.32 -16.72
CA SER A 96 -16.29 2.77 -16.46
C SER A 96 -16.68 2.72 -14.98
N GLU A 97 -16.13 1.76 -14.22
CA GLU A 97 -16.39 1.60 -12.79
C GLU A 97 -15.54 2.58 -11.97
N VAL A 98 -14.32 2.88 -12.42
CA VAL A 98 -13.43 3.87 -11.79
C VAL A 98 -14.08 5.25 -11.73
N GLU A 99 -14.72 5.71 -12.81
CA GLU A 99 -15.37 7.03 -12.80
C GLU A 99 -16.56 7.09 -11.82
N SER A 100 -17.35 6.01 -11.75
CA SER A 100 -18.43 5.89 -10.78
C SER A 100 -17.91 5.89 -9.34
N TYR A 101 -16.83 5.12 -9.09
CA TYR A 101 -16.16 5.09 -7.79
C TYR A 101 -15.59 6.45 -7.42
N ARG A 102 -14.90 7.12 -8.35
CA ARG A 102 -14.27 8.42 -8.14
C ARG A 102 -15.30 9.47 -7.69
N ARG A 103 -16.46 9.52 -8.35
CA ARG A 103 -17.53 10.49 -8.02
C ARG A 103 -18.13 10.27 -6.64
N SER A 104 -18.25 9.03 -6.19
CA SER A 104 -18.82 8.72 -4.87
C SER A 104 -17.80 8.85 -3.74
N HIS A 105 -16.53 8.50 -3.99
CA HIS A 105 -15.47 8.48 -2.98
C HIS A 105 -14.79 9.84 -2.80
N TRP A 106 -14.61 10.60 -3.89
CA TRP A 106 -14.07 11.96 -3.88
C TRP A 106 -15.08 12.93 -4.52
N PRO A 107 -16.20 13.24 -3.85
CA PRO A 107 -17.13 14.23 -4.36
C PRO A 107 -16.37 15.55 -4.49
N GLY A 108 -16.28 16.07 -5.73
CA GLY A 108 -15.64 17.35 -5.97
C GLY A 108 -16.24 18.41 -5.05
N ARG A 109 -15.40 19.21 -4.39
CA ARG A 109 -15.84 20.35 -3.56
C ARG A 109 -16.43 21.45 -4.45
N GLY A 110 -17.59 21.18 -5.06
CA GLY A 110 -18.23 22.08 -6.03
C GLY A 110 -19.74 21.92 -6.00
N ALA A 111 -20.37 22.14 -4.84
CA ALA A 111 -21.81 22.43 -4.70
C ALA A 111 -22.19 22.87 -3.26
N GLN A 112 -21.34 23.66 -2.60
CA GLN A 112 -21.72 24.40 -1.39
C GLN A 112 -21.13 25.79 -1.57
N ASN A 113 -21.82 26.60 -2.38
CA ASN A 113 -21.71 28.06 -2.57
C ASN A 113 -22.35 28.38 -3.94
N ALA A 114 -23.67 28.25 -4.02
CA ALA A 114 -24.52 28.89 -5.01
C ALA A 114 -25.85 29.21 -4.33
#